data_AF-A0A7C5S5S8-F1
#
_entry.id   AF-A0A7C5S5S8-F1
#
_cell.length_a   1.000
_cell.length_b   1.000
_cell.length_c   1.000
_cell.angle_alpha   90.00
_cell.angle_beta   90.00
_cell.angle_gamma   90.00
#
_symmetry.space_group_name_H-M   'P 1'
#
loop_
_entity.id
_entity.type
_entity.pdbx_description
1 polymer ?
#
loop_
_entity_poly.entity_id
_entity_poly.type
_entity_poly.pdbx_seq_one_letter_code
_entity_poly.pdbx_strand_id
1 'polypeptide(L)'
;YIRTNQELDGMNGNLFQVRFRAHGPNSYNINGWGLDDIHVHGEFAPALPGDSNCDGEVNVLDAITTVNYIMGNNPEPFCWDNADVTEDGIINVLDIIATVNIIMSGSKTSPFEINSSAAHIFMNHDGIALESDGTLAGLQFEMTGLTPADLNFELAGFEFVSTEKDGRLLGLIFSFNNTPIPAGTINLFSFNNDHAELAWGNVIAGNLNAEEVPVFKHIKGAASTFAGDVEINAYPNPSKGWFVVETKLPFAGQANIRISDLTGRVVAGLHQGVLAIGVHTFILDKNEQLSPGIYFLNIDLTPANLAGEAVSRNIKLIITE
;
A
#
# COMPACT_ATOMS: atom_id res chain seq x y z
N TYR A 1 38.17 47.39 -0.53
CA TYR A 1 38.74 46.69 -1.68
C TYR A 1 37.67 45.83 -2.34
N ILE A 2 37.18 46.27 -3.49
CA ILE A 2 36.26 45.49 -4.34
C ILE A 2 37.15 44.58 -5.17
N ARG A 3 37.06 43.27 -4.95
CA ARG A 3 37.57 42.28 -5.90
C ARG A 3 36.36 41.78 -6.67
N THR A 4 36.36 42.02 -7.98
CA THR A 4 35.40 41.56 -8.99
C THR A 4 36.23 41.07 -10.17
N ASN A 5 35.89 39.91 -10.73
CA ASN A 5 36.58 39.27 -11.86
C ASN A 5 38.04 38.83 -11.58
N GLN A 6 38.30 38.11 -10.48
CA GLN A 6 39.54 37.33 -10.39
C GLN A 6 39.32 35.98 -11.09
N GLU A 7 39.95 35.80 -12.23
CA GLU A 7 40.23 34.46 -12.74
C GLU A 7 41.23 33.80 -11.78
N LEU A 8 40.93 32.59 -11.32
CA LEU A 8 41.83 31.80 -10.48
C LEU A 8 42.64 30.88 -11.40
N ASP A 9 43.95 31.07 -11.43
CA ASP A 9 44.87 30.26 -12.25
C ASP A 9 44.73 28.76 -11.90
N GLY A 10 44.43 27.95 -12.91
CA GLY A 10 44.16 26.51 -12.79
C GLY A 10 42.68 26.12 -12.79
N MET A 11 41.75 27.09 -12.75
CA MET A 11 40.30 26.84 -12.83
C MET A 11 39.77 27.18 -14.23
N ASN A 12 39.64 26.16 -15.08
CA ASN A 12 39.09 26.29 -16.41
C ASN A 12 37.56 26.42 -16.32
N GLY A 13 37.01 27.62 -16.54
CA GLY A 13 35.59 27.85 -16.85
C GLY A 13 34.55 27.81 -15.72
N ASN A 14 34.84 27.33 -14.51
CA ASN A 14 33.81 27.06 -13.49
C ASN A 14 34.03 27.79 -12.17
N LEU A 15 33.70 29.08 -12.10
CA LEU A 15 33.62 29.84 -10.85
C LEU A 15 32.24 30.49 -10.70
N PHE A 16 31.47 30.02 -9.72
CA PHE A 16 30.34 30.79 -9.17
C PHE A 16 30.77 31.39 -7.82
N GLN A 17 30.59 32.70 -7.68
CA GLN A 17 30.88 33.43 -6.44
C GLN A 17 29.57 33.96 -5.87
N VAL A 18 29.15 33.47 -4.71
CA VAL A 18 28.04 34.08 -3.97
C VAL A 18 28.61 35.06 -2.95
N ARG A 19 28.26 36.34 -3.09
CA ARG A 19 28.56 37.37 -2.09
C ARG A 19 27.27 37.91 -1.51
N PHE A 20 27.17 37.87 -0.18
CA PHE A 20 26.18 38.62 0.57
C PHE A 20 26.82 39.84 1.23
N ARG A 21 26.08 40.97 1.26
CA ARG A 21 26.48 42.16 2.01
C ARG A 21 25.25 42.81 2.61
N ALA A 22 25.20 42.87 3.94
CA ALA A 22 24.12 43.53 4.68
C ALA A 22 24.57 44.89 5.24
N HIS A 23 23.68 45.89 5.23
CA HIS A 23 23.94 47.22 5.77
C HIS A 23 22.71 47.76 6.52
N GLY A 24 22.94 48.42 7.66
CA GLY A 24 21.90 49.15 8.40
C GLY A 24 22.47 49.85 9.65
N PRO A 25 21.83 50.92 10.16
CA PRO A 25 22.34 51.70 11.30
C PRO A 25 22.44 50.93 12.64
N ASN A 26 21.90 49.70 12.73
CA ASN A 26 21.87 48.84 13.92
C ASN A 26 21.96 47.35 13.53
N SER A 27 23.06 46.92 12.92
CA SER A 27 23.28 45.55 12.40
C SER A 27 23.35 44.43 13.47
N TYR A 28 22.80 44.65 14.66
CA TYR A 28 22.59 43.63 15.70
C TYR A 28 21.28 42.82 15.50
N ASN A 29 20.61 42.95 14.34
CA ASN A 29 19.35 42.26 14.07
C ASN A 29 19.35 41.34 12.83
N ILE A 30 20.52 40.91 12.32
CA ILE A 30 20.56 39.73 11.44
C ILE A 30 20.53 38.47 12.33
N ASN A 31 19.48 38.33 13.13
CA ASN A 31 19.28 37.15 13.96
C ASN A 31 18.50 36.14 13.13
N GLY A 32 19.23 35.23 12.48
CA GLY A 32 18.69 34.13 11.69
C GLY A 32 18.89 34.31 10.19
N TRP A 33 20.07 33.93 9.71
CA TRP A 33 20.33 33.66 8.30
C TRP A 33 20.84 32.23 8.20
N GLY A 34 20.12 31.39 7.48
CA GLY A 34 20.49 30.02 7.17
C GLY A 34 20.58 29.87 5.66
N LEU A 35 21.63 29.22 5.20
CA LEU A 35 21.72 28.66 3.86
C LEU A 35 21.75 27.16 4.06
N ASP A 36 20.80 26.45 3.45
CA ASP A 36 20.69 25.00 3.50
C ASP A 36 20.54 24.48 2.06
N ASP A 37 20.95 23.25 1.80
CA ASP A 37 20.80 22.52 0.51
C ASP A 37 21.40 23.18 -0.75
N ILE A 38 22.52 23.91 -0.65
CA ILE A 38 23.24 24.38 -1.86
C ILE A 38 24.04 23.22 -2.47
N HIS A 39 23.62 22.77 -3.65
CA HIS A 39 24.31 21.76 -4.44
C HIS A 39 24.93 22.37 -5.71
N VAL A 40 26.20 22.02 -5.99
CA VAL A 40 26.93 22.42 -7.20
C VAL A 40 27.51 21.15 -7.81
N HIS A 41 27.01 20.74 -8.96
CA HIS A 41 27.50 19.54 -9.67
C HIS A 41 28.44 19.94 -10.81
N GLY A 42 29.57 19.23 -10.95
CA GLY A 42 30.52 19.36 -12.04
C GLY A 42 30.27 18.34 -13.16
N GLU A 43 30.72 18.66 -14.38
CA GLU A 43 30.48 17.93 -15.64
C GLU A 43 30.78 16.42 -15.60
N PHE A 44 29.77 15.65 -16.05
CA PHE A 44 29.83 14.34 -16.70
C PHE A 44 30.78 13.29 -16.08
N ALA A 45 30.28 12.63 -15.03
CA ALA A 45 30.43 11.18 -15.01
C ALA A 45 29.56 10.62 -16.17
N PRO A 46 30.02 9.61 -16.95
CA PRO A 46 29.12 8.96 -17.90
C PRO A 46 27.88 8.50 -17.14
N ALA A 47 26.69 8.90 -17.61
CA ALA A 47 25.44 8.45 -17.01
C ALA A 47 25.45 6.92 -17.01
N LEU A 48 25.44 6.36 -15.81
CA LEU A 48 25.36 4.93 -15.58
C LEU A 48 24.06 4.72 -14.81
N PRO A 49 22.92 4.54 -15.51
CA PRO A 49 21.63 4.37 -14.86
C PRO A 49 21.70 3.25 -13.83
N GLY A 50 21.24 3.56 -12.62
CA GLY A 50 21.29 2.67 -11.47
C GLY A 50 22.55 2.78 -10.61
N ASP A 51 23.62 3.48 -10.99
CA ASP A 51 24.81 3.74 -10.14
C ASP A 51 24.57 4.96 -9.25
N SER A 52 23.81 4.74 -8.19
CA SER A 52 23.33 5.80 -7.29
C SER A 52 24.40 6.25 -6.31
N ASN A 53 25.39 5.39 -6.02
CA ASN A 53 26.49 5.70 -5.11
C ASN A 53 27.75 6.22 -5.83
N CYS A 54 27.69 6.47 -7.14
CA CYS A 54 28.77 7.02 -7.95
C CYS A 54 30.07 6.19 -7.95
N ASP A 55 30.01 4.88 -7.70
CA ASP A 55 31.21 4.04 -7.60
C ASP A 55 31.63 3.42 -8.94
N GLY A 56 30.80 3.58 -9.98
CA GLY A 56 31.04 3.10 -11.34
C GLY A 56 30.56 1.66 -11.60
N GLU A 57 29.90 1.03 -10.64
CA GLU A 57 29.27 -0.29 -10.77
C GLU A 57 27.78 -0.20 -10.42
N VAL A 58 26.93 -0.99 -11.09
CA VAL A 58 25.49 -1.09 -10.73
C VAL A 58 25.26 -2.39 -9.98
N ASN A 59 25.02 -2.31 -8.68
CA ASN A 59 24.83 -3.45 -7.80
C ASN A 59 23.84 -3.14 -6.65
N VAL A 60 23.70 -4.10 -5.73
CA VAL A 60 22.73 -4.01 -4.63
C VAL A 60 22.93 -2.78 -3.73
N LEU A 61 24.16 -2.27 -3.61
CA LEU A 61 24.48 -1.09 -2.83
C LEU A 61 23.84 0.17 -3.41
N ASP A 62 23.62 0.22 -4.72
CA ASP A 62 22.93 1.33 -5.35
C ASP A 62 21.45 1.36 -4.98
N ALA A 63 20.77 0.20 -5.07
CA ALA A 63 19.38 0.09 -4.62
C ALA A 63 19.25 0.52 -3.15
N ILE A 64 20.18 0.12 -2.28
CA ILE A 64 20.24 0.58 -0.88
C ILE A 64 20.47 2.09 -0.79
N THR A 65 21.31 2.66 -1.65
CA THR A 65 21.60 4.10 -1.68
C THR A 65 20.37 4.90 -2.10
N THR A 66 19.63 4.46 -3.11
CA THR A 66 18.34 5.02 -3.52
C THR A 66 17.30 4.92 -2.40
N VAL A 67 17.20 3.75 -1.75
CA VAL A 67 16.33 3.57 -0.56
C VAL A 67 16.67 4.61 0.52
N ASN A 68 17.96 4.80 0.84
CA ASN A 68 18.37 5.76 1.85
C ASN A 68 17.94 7.19 1.50
N TYR A 69 18.10 7.60 0.23
CA TYR A 69 17.64 8.89 -0.26
C TYR A 69 16.12 9.04 -0.12
N ILE A 70 15.34 8.04 -0.55
CA ILE A 70 13.86 8.05 -0.43
C ILE A 70 13.43 8.14 1.04
N MET A 71 14.14 7.45 1.94
CA MET A 71 13.90 7.53 3.39
C MET A 71 14.32 8.89 4.01
N GLY A 72 14.75 9.86 3.20
CA GLY A 72 15.11 11.20 3.63
C GLY A 72 16.46 11.29 4.32
N ASN A 73 17.31 10.28 4.18
CA ASN A 73 18.72 10.38 4.53
C ASN A 73 19.48 11.12 3.43
N ASN A 74 20.67 11.63 3.76
CA ASN A 74 21.56 12.28 2.80
C ASN A 74 22.77 11.38 2.50
N PRO A 75 22.66 10.35 1.64
CA PRO A 75 23.80 9.53 1.28
C PRO A 75 24.86 10.38 0.57
N GLU A 76 26.13 10.16 0.91
CA GLU A 76 27.26 10.82 0.25
C GLU A 76 28.34 9.79 -0.10
N PRO A 77 28.75 9.69 -1.38
CA PRO A 77 28.22 10.42 -2.55
C PRO A 77 26.81 9.96 -2.97
N PHE A 78 26.12 10.80 -3.76
CA PHE A 78 24.85 10.46 -4.39
C PHE A 78 24.77 11.02 -5.81
N CYS A 79 24.60 10.14 -6.79
CA CYS A 79 24.48 10.49 -8.20
C CYS A 79 23.00 10.54 -8.57
N TRP A 80 22.39 11.71 -8.37
CA TRP A 80 20.95 11.91 -8.58
C TRP A 80 20.49 11.50 -9.99
N ASP A 81 21.20 11.93 -11.02
CA ASP A 81 20.87 11.60 -12.44
C ASP A 81 20.99 10.10 -12.75
N ASN A 82 21.85 9.36 -12.02
CA ASN A 82 21.93 7.91 -12.16
C ASN A 82 20.87 7.19 -11.33
N ALA A 83 20.42 7.81 -10.23
CA ALA A 83 19.42 7.27 -9.32
C ALA A 83 17.99 7.45 -9.83
N ASP A 84 17.72 8.47 -10.66
CA ASP A 84 16.48 8.62 -11.44
C ASP A 84 16.56 7.76 -12.71
N VAL A 85 16.33 6.46 -12.56
CA VAL A 85 16.48 5.47 -13.63
C VAL A 85 15.28 5.49 -14.58
N THR A 86 14.11 5.91 -14.11
CA THR A 86 12.93 6.08 -14.97
C THR A 86 12.96 7.39 -15.78
N GLU A 87 13.89 8.29 -15.46
CA GLU A 87 14.06 9.62 -16.07
C GLU A 87 12.78 10.48 -15.97
N ASP A 88 12.00 10.30 -14.90
CA ASP A 88 10.75 11.02 -14.67
C ASP A 88 10.92 12.27 -13.79
N GLY A 89 12.12 12.48 -13.26
CA GLY A 89 12.48 13.59 -12.40
C GLY A 89 12.17 13.37 -10.92
N ILE A 90 11.76 12.16 -10.51
CA ILE A 90 11.29 11.84 -9.16
C ILE A 90 11.89 10.53 -8.68
N ILE A 91 12.86 10.60 -7.76
CA ILE A 91 13.43 9.40 -7.15
C ILE A 91 12.42 8.74 -6.18
N ASN A 92 11.94 7.56 -6.53
CA ASN A 92 10.96 6.79 -5.79
C ASN A 92 11.12 5.26 -5.99
N VAL A 93 10.13 4.46 -5.57
CA VAL A 93 10.17 2.99 -5.72
C VAL A 93 10.34 2.48 -7.15
N LEU A 94 9.88 3.23 -8.16
CA LEU A 94 10.03 2.85 -9.56
C LEU A 94 11.51 2.78 -9.95
N ASP A 95 12.33 3.73 -9.49
CA ASP A 95 13.77 3.74 -9.72
C ASP A 95 14.45 2.54 -9.09
N ILE A 96 14.03 2.14 -7.89
CA ILE A 96 14.58 0.94 -7.24
C ILE A 96 14.28 -0.31 -8.07
N ILE A 97 13.04 -0.45 -8.56
CA ILE A 97 12.67 -1.59 -9.42
C ILE A 97 13.53 -1.57 -10.70
N ALA A 98 13.71 -0.40 -11.31
CA ALA A 98 14.52 -0.24 -12.50
C ALA A 98 16.02 -0.53 -12.25
N THR A 99 16.60 -0.07 -11.14
CA THR A 99 17.96 -0.42 -10.72
C THR A 99 18.10 -1.93 -10.53
N VAL A 100 17.16 -2.58 -9.84
CA VAL A 100 17.17 -4.05 -9.66
C VAL A 100 17.08 -4.77 -11.01
N ASN A 101 16.30 -4.24 -11.95
CA ASN A 101 16.24 -4.79 -13.31
C ASN A 101 17.59 -4.74 -14.03
N ILE A 102 18.36 -3.65 -13.87
CA ILE A 102 19.72 -3.52 -14.41
C ILE A 102 20.66 -4.53 -13.76
N ILE A 103 20.65 -4.64 -12.42
CA ILE A 103 21.45 -5.61 -11.66
C ILE A 103 21.19 -7.05 -12.15
N MET A 104 19.92 -7.36 -12.44
CA MET A 104 19.49 -8.67 -12.92
C MET A 104 19.69 -8.88 -14.42
N SER A 105 20.28 -7.91 -15.13
CA SER A 105 20.43 -7.93 -16.59
C SER A 105 19.10 -8.18 -17.32
N GLY A 106 17.99 -7.65 -16.79
CA GLY A 106 16.65 -7.81 -17.36
C GLY A 106 16.04 -9.22 -17.26
N SER A 107 16.63 -10.14 -16.48
CA SER A 107 16.19 -11.54 -16.43
C SER A 107 14.76 -11.76 -15.93
N LYS A 108 14.16 -10.75 -15.29
CA LYS A 108 12.77 -10.77 -14.78
C LYS A 108 11.90 -9.62 -15.30
N THR A 109 12.39 -8.89 -16.28
CA THR A 109 11.59 -7.90 -17.02
C THR A 109 10.94 -8.56 -18.24
N SER A 110 9.81 -8.01 -18.68
CA SER A 110 9.22 -8.37 -19.96
C SER A 110 9.72 -7.40 -21.04
N PRO A 111 10.16 -7.88 -22.22
CA PRO A 111 10.45 -7.00 -23.36
C PRO A 111 9.17 -6.39 -23.96
N PHE A 112 8.00 -6.78 -23.47
CA PHE A 112 6.70 -6.23 -23.81
C PHE A 112 6.09 -5.51 -22.61
N GLU A 113 5.22 -4.54 -22.89
CA GLU A 113 4.39 -3.87 -21.89
C GLU A 113 3.66 -4.90 -21.01
N ILE A 114 3.71 -4.69 -19.70
CA ILE A 114 3.02 -5.54 -18.73
C ILE A 114 1.70 -4.86 -18.42
N ASN A 115 0.60 -5.44 -18.91
CA ASN A 115 -0.73 -4.93 -18.64
C ASN A 115 -1.15 -5.26 -17.19
N SER A 116 -0.80 -4.38 -16.26
CA SER A 116 -1.15 -4.47 -14.85
C SER A 116 -2.55 -3.92 -14.59
N SER A 117 -3.36 -4.69 -13.87
CA SER A 117 -4.62 -4.22 -13.31
C SER A 117 -4.34 -3.23 -12.17
N ALA A 118 -5.24 -2.25 -11.99
CA ALA A 118 -5.14 -1.35 -10.85
C ALA A 118 -5.16 -2.13 -9.53
N ALA A 119 -4.25 -1.79 -8.62
CA ALA A 119 -4.15 -2.42 -7.32
C ALA A 119 -5.07 -1.70 -6.30
N HIS A 120 -5.45 -2.43 -5.26
CA HIS A 120 -6.25 -1.85 -4.18
C HIS A 120 -5.55 -2.07 -2.83
N ILE A 121 -5.30 -0.98 -2.10
CA ILE A 121 -4.69 -1.04 -0.77
C ILE A 121 -5.71 -0.68 0.30
N PHE A 122 -5.82 -1.52 1.31
CA PHE A 122 -6.83 -1.44 2.35
C PHE A 122 -6.17 -1.27 3.70
N MET A 123 -6.68 -0.31 4.47
CA MET A 123 -6.31 -0.10 5.87
C MET A 123 -7.54 -0.34 6.76
N ASN A 124 -7.33 -1.08 7.84
CA ASN A 124 -8.34 -1.33 8.88
C ASN A 124 -7.72 -1.12 10.27
N HIS A 125 -8.37 -1.60 11.34
CA HIS A 125 -7.84 -1.48 12.70
C HIS A 125 -6.70 -2.47 13.01
N ASP A 126 -6.65 -3.60 12.28
CA ASP A 126 -5.75 -4.72 12.53
C ASP A 126 -4.47 -4.66 11.69
N GLY A 127 -4.45 -3.88 10.61
CA GLY A 127 -3.37 -3.92 9.63
C GLY A 127 -3.66 -3.33 8.26
N ILE A 128 -2.81 -3.72 7.31
CA ILE A 128 -2.82 -3.26 5.91
C ILE A 128 -2.78 -4.48 4.99
N ALA A 129 -3.69 -4.49 4.02
CA ALA A 129 -3.75 -5.51 2.98
C ALA A 129 -3.70 -4.90 1.59
N LEU A 130 -3.19 -5.65 0.63
CA LEU A 130 -3.08 -5.29 -0.77
C LEU A 130 -3.81 -6.32 -1.63
N GLU A 131 -4.55 -5.87 -2.62
CA GLU A 131 -5.06 -6.70 -3.71
C GLU A 131 -4.27 -6.39 -4.97
N SER A 132 -3.64 -7.42 -5.55
CA SER A 132 -2.75 -7.34 -6.70
C SER A 132 -3.09 -8.44 -7.70
N ASP A 133 -2.83 -8.21 -8.99
CA ASP A 133 -2.93 -9.24 -10.03
C ASP A 133 -1.66 -10.09 -10.17
N GLY A 134 -0.65 -9.83 -9.33
CA GLY A 134 0.61 -10.54 -9.32
C GLY A 134 1.70 -9.92 -10.20
N THR A 135 1.51 -8.69 -10.69
CA THR A 135 2.48 -8.00 -11.53
C THR A 135 3.32 -6.94 -10.80
N LEU A 136 2.90 -6.52 -9.60
CA LEU A 136 3.60 -5.50 -8.82
C LEU A 136 4.96 -6.00 -8.33
N ALA A 137 6.00 -5.18 -8.42
CA ALA A 137 7.37 -5.47 -7.98
C ALA A 137 7.77 -4.69 -6.72
N GLY A 138 7.13 -3.56 -6.47
CA GLY A 138 7.40 -2.71 -5.32
C GLY A 138 6.23 -1.80 -4.99
N LEU A 139 6.20 -1.33 -3.75
CA LEU A 139 5.17 -0.47 -3.20
C LEU A 139 5.82 0.57 -2.27
N GLN A 140 5.52 1.84 -2.48
CA GLN A 140 5.83 2.94 -1.57
C GLN A 140 4.52 3.53 -1.05
N PHE A 141 4.45 3.83 0.24
CA PHE A 141 3.27 4.42 0.83
C PHE A 141 3.61 5.39 1.96
N GLU A 142 2.75 6.38 2.14
CA GLU A 142 2.78 7.32 3.25
C GLU A 142 1.54 7.17 4.11
N MET A 143 1.69 7.34 5.42
CA MET A 143 0.59 7.26 6.38
C MET A 143 0.78 8.21 7.55
N THR A 144 -0.32 8.66 8.15
CA THR A 144 -0.32 9.33 9.45
C THR A 144 -0.93 8.45 10.53
N GLY A 145 -0.51 8.64 11.78
CA GLY A 145 -1.07 7.94 12.94
C GLY A 145 -0.41 6.60 13.28
N LEU A 146 0.65 6.21 12.55
CA LEU A 146 1.53 5.07 12.87
C LEU A 146 2.98 5.51 12.91
N THR A 147 3.76 4.78 13.69
CA THR A 147 5.23 4.80 13.68
C THR A 147 5.76 3.45 13.17
N PRO A 148 7.04 3.34 12.77
CA PRO A 148 7.61 2.06 12.36
C PRO A 148 7.47 0.93 13.39
N ALA A 149 7.43 1.26 14.69
CA ALA A 149 7.30 0.28 15.77
C ALA A 149 5.89 -0.34 15.87
N ASP A 150 4.90 0.28 15.24
CA ASP A 150 3.51 -0.17 15.26
C ASP A 150 3.22 -1.23 14.20
N LEU A 151 4.13 -1.41 13.23
CA LEU A 151 3.98 -2.29 12.09
C LEU A 151 4.73 -3.61 12.26
N ASN A 152 4.02 -4.72 12.07
CA ASN A 152 4.61 -6.04 11.86
C ASN A 152 4.50 -6.41 10.39
N PHE A 153 5.63 -6.48 9.68
CA PHE A 153 5.65 -6.85 8.26
C PHE A 153 5.43 -8.36 8.08
N GLU A 154 4.45 -8.73 7.26
CA GLU A 154 4.01 -10.14 7.09
C GLU A 154 4.39 -10.76 5.74
N LEU A 155 4.85 -9.95 4.79
CA LEU A 155 5.14 -10.43 3.44
C LEU A 155 6.54 -11.06 3.35
N ALA A 156 6.60 -12.39 3.38
CA ALA A 156 7.85 -13.13 3.31
C ALA A 156 8.56 -13.00 1.95
N GLY A 157 9.89 -12.86 1.98
CA GLY A 157 10.74 -12.79 0.78
C GLY A 157 10.87 -11.38 0.18
N PHE A 158 10.34 -10.37 0.88
CA PHE A 158 10.44 -8.96 0.52
C PHE A 158 11.18 -8.20 1.62
N GLU A 159 11.74 -7.07 1.23
CA GLU A 159 12.34 -6.11 2.13
C GLU A 159 11.31 -5.04 2.47
N PHE A 160 11.27 -4.64 3.74
CA PHE A 160 10.48 -3.50 4.19
C PHE A 160 11.40 -2.52 4.92
N VAL A 161 11.39 -1.27 4.45
CA VAL A 161 12.10 -0.16 5.09
C VAL A 161 11.09 0.93 5.36
N SER A 162 11.20 1.57 6.53
CA SER A 162 10.35 2.70 6.88
C SER A 162 11.07 3.74 7.72
N THR A 163 10.53 4.96 7.66
CA THR A 163 10.98 6.11 8.43
C THR A 163 9.77 6.94 8.83
N GLU A 164 9.90 7.71 9.91
CA GLU A 164 8.90 8.70 10.30
C GLU A 164 9.50 10.10 10.13
N LYS A 165 8.84 10.95 9.34
CA LYS A 165 9.22 12.34 9.13
C LYS A 165 7.99 13.22 9.21
N ASP A 166 8.04 14.27 10.02
CA ASP A 166 6.95 15.24 10.20
C ASP A 166 5.58 14.61 10.56
N GLY A 167 5.60 13.54 11.38
CA GLY A 167 4.39 12.81 11.79
C GLY A 167 3.76 11.97 10.67
N ARG A 168 4.49 11.75 9.57
CA ARG A 168 4.15 10.82 8.50
C ARG A 168 5.14 9.66 8.49
N LEU A 169 4.61 8.46 8.54
CA LEU A 169 5.33 7.25 8.21
C LEU A 169 5.47 7.17 6.70
N LEU A 170 6.69 6.99 6.21
CA LEU A 170 6.98 6.57 4.84
C LEU A 170 7.46 5.12 4.89
N GLY A 171 6.81 4.25 4.13
CA GLY A 171 7.13 2.84 4.01
C GLY A 171 7.42 2.45 2.58
N LEU A 172 8.38 1.53 2.42
CA LEU A 172 8.82 1.02 1.13
C LEU A 172 8.96 -0.50 1.20
N ILE A 173 8.32 -1.20 0.27
CA ILE A 173 8.37 -2.65 0.10
C ILE A 173 8.92 -2.95 -1.29
N PHE A 174 9.94 -3.80 -1.36
CA PHE A 174 10.57 -4.20 -2.62
C PHE A 174 11.31 -5.54 -2.47
N SER A 175 11.93 -6.03 -3.54
CA SER A 175 12.81 -7.21 -3.49
C SER A 175 14.05 -7.02 -4.34
N PHE A 176 15.22 -7.49 -3.86
CA PHE A 176 16.50 -7.40 -4.60
C PHE A 176 16.61 -8.30 -5.81
N ASN A 177 15.61 -9.15 -6.03
CA ASN A 177 15.58 -10.10 -7.13
C ASN A 177 14.33 -9.91 -8.00
N ASN A 178 13.69 -8.74 -7.97
CA ASN A 178 12.47 -8.40 -8.73
C ASN A 178 11.41 -9.52 -8.69
N THR A 179 11.20 -10.10 -7.50
CA THR A 179 10.09 -11.04 -7.28
C THR A 179 8.80 -10.25 -7.20
N PRO A 180 7.78 -10.57 -8.00
CA PRO A 180 6.52 -9.86 -7.94
C PRO A 180 5.78 -10.19 -6.64
N ILE A 181 5.14 -9.18 -6.07
CA ILE A 181 4.16 -9.34 -4.99
C ILE A 181 3.07 -10.30 -5.52
N PRO A 182 2.71 -11.35 -4.76
CA PRO A 182 1.77 -12.37 -5.23
C PRO A 182 0.45 -11.80 -5.73
N ALA A 183 -0.26 -12.56 -6.57
CA ALA A 183 -1.63 -12.24 -6.97
C ALA A 183 -2.63 -12.56 -5.86
N GLY A 184 -3.77 -11.87 -5.85
CA GLY A 184 -4.84 -12.01 -4.88
C GLY A 184 -4.74 -10.98 -3.76
N THR A 185 -5.31 -11.32 -2.61
CA THR A 185 -5.25 -10.49 -1.40
C THR A 185 -4.08 -10.91 -0.52
N ILE A 186 -3.21 -9.97 -0.20
CA ILE A 186 -1.96 -10.14 0.54
C ILE A 186 -2.01 -9.28 1.80
N ASN A 187 -1.79 -9.88 2.96
CA ASN A 187 -1.53 -9.11 4.17
C ASN A 187 -0.11 -8.55 4.11
N LEU A 188 0.02 -7.23 4.18
CA LEU A 188 1.31 -6.56 4.20
C LEU A 188 1.78 -6.35 5.64
N PHE A 189 0.86 -5.89 6.50
CA PHE A 189 1.16 -5.57 7.89
C PHE A 189 0.04 -5.99 8.83
N SER A 190 0.39 -6.39 10.03
CA SER A 190 -0.47 -6.33 11.21
C SER A 190 -0.02 -5.21 12.15
N PHE A 191 -0.95 -4.65 12.91
CA PHE A 191 -0.69 -3.59 13.89
C PHE A 191 -0.49 -4.17 15.29
N ASN A 192 0.46 -3.60 16.04
CA ASN A 192 0.75 -4.02 17.40
C ASN A 192 -0.29 -3.54 18.42
N ASN A 193 -0.98 -2.43 18.14
CA ASN A 193 -1.94 -1.78 19.03
C ASN A 193 -3.13 -1.24 18.26
N ASP A 194 -4.18 -0.84 18.98
CA ASP A 194 -5.25 -0.04 18.38
C ASP A 194 -4.77 1.39 18.12
N HIS A 195 -5.03 1.88 16.91
CA HIS A 195 -4.66 3.24 16.49
C HIS A 195 -5.89 4.05 16.13
N ALA A 196 -5.93 5.30 16.61
CA ALA A 196 -6.96 6.26 16.25
C ALA A 196 -6.46 7.17 15.12
N GLU A 197 -7.36 7.56 14.22
CA GLU A 197 -7.13 8.60 13.20
C GLU A 197 -6.06 8.27 12.15
N LEU A 198 -6.05 7.01 11.68
CA LEU A 198 -5.20 6.62 10.57
C LEU A 198 -5.65 7.24 9.25
N ALA A 199 -4.69 7.70 8.44
CA ALA A 199 -4.97 8.18 7.10
C ALA A 199 -3.85 7.85 6.12
N TRP A 200 -4.21 7.60 4.86
CA TRP A 200 -3.27 7.44 3.77
C TRP A 200 -2.77 8.80 3.27
N GLY A 201 -1.47 8.90 3.05
CA GLY A 201 -0.83 9.89 2.18
C GLY A 201 -0.74 9.38 0.75
N ASN A 202 0.40 9.61 0.10
CA ASN A 202 0.68 9.09 -1.24
C ASN A 202 0.95 7.59 -1.23
N VAL A 203 0.54 6.89 -2.30
CA VAL A 203 0.83 5.47 -2.51
C VAL A 203 1.21 5.29 -3.97
N ILE A 204 2.35 4.68 -4.22
CA ILE A 204 2.93 4.44 -5.54
C ILE A 204 3.29 2.97 -5.61
N ALA A 205 2.92 2.29 -6.70
CA ALA A 205 3.34 0.92 -6.96
C ALA A 205 3.91 0.82 -8.37
N GLY A 206 4.91 -0.03 -8.55
CA GLY A 206 5.50 -0.31 -9.85
C GLY A 206 5.32 -1.77 -10.24
N ASN A 207 5.12 -2.05 -11.53
CA ASN A 207 5.16 -3.41 -12.06
C ASN A 207 6.61 -3.89 -12.26
N LEU A 208 6.78 -5.13 -12.74
CA LEU A 208 8.11 -5.71 -13.01
C LEU A 208 8.98 -4.92 -14.01
N ASN A 209 8.39 -4.06 -14.84
CA ASN A 209 9.09 -3.18 -15.79
C ASN A 209 9.38 -1.78 -15.22
N ALA A 210 9.12 -1.55 -13.93
CA ALA A 210 9.19 -0.24 -13.29
C ALA A 210 8.18 0.79 -13.84
N GLU A 211 7.08 0.33 -14.44
CA GLU A 211 5.99 1.21 -14.85
C GLU A 211 5.01 1.40 -13.69
N GLU A 212 4.53 2.63 -13.48
CA GLU A 212 3.59 2.94 -12.42
C GLU A 212 2.24 2.22 -12.63
N VAL A 213 1.75 1.57 -11.57
CA VAL A 213 0.44 0.93 -11.54
C VAL A 213 -0.50 1.73 -10.65
N PRO A 214 -1.70 2.12 -11.13
CA PRO A 214 -2.67 2.86 -10.32
C PRO A 214 -3.04 2.09 -9.05
N VAL A 215 -2.98 2.77 -7.89
CA VAL A 215 -3.37 2.20 -6.59
C VAL A 215 -4.56 2.95 -6.00
N PHE A 216 -5.67 2.24 -5.80
CA PHE A 216 -6.84 2.77 -5.11
C PHE A 216 -6.76 2.50 -3.61
N LYS A 217 -6.87 3.58 -2.84
CA LYS A 217 -6.70 3.58 -1.38
C LYS A 217 -8.04 3.46 -0.68
N HIS A 218 -8.12 2.58 0.31
CA HIS A 218 -9.31 2.34 1.10
C HIS A 218 -8.99 2.42 2.59
N ILE A 219 -9.86 3.07 3.36
CA ILE A 219 -9.81 3.14 4.82
C ILE A 219 -11.15 2.65 5.35
N LYS A 220 -11.17 1.51 6.05
CA LYS A 220 -12.36 1.03 6.75
C LYS A 220 -12.20 1.32 8.23
N GLY A 221 -12.84 2.38 8.72
CA GLY A 221 -12.92 2.65 10.16
C GLY A 221 -13.58 1.49 10.91
N ALA A 222 -13.02 1.13 12.07
CA ALA A 222 -13.52 0.19 13.10
C ALA A 222 -14.10 -1.18 12.67
N ALA A 223 -13.97 -1.59 11.40
CA ALA A 223 -14.48 -2.86 10.91
C ALA A 223 -13.36 -3.61 10.18
N SER A 224 -12.88 -4.69 10.83
CA SER A 224 -11.92 -5.65 10.30
C SER A 224 -12.31 -6.12 8.89
N THR A 225 -11.33 -6.15 7.97
CA THR A 225 -11.53 -6.29 6.51
C THR A 225 -12.21 -7.60 6.12
N PHE A 226 -12.19 -8.62 6.96
CA PHE A 226 -12.83 -9.88 6.61
C PHE A 226 -14.33 -9.90 6.88
N ALA A 227 -14.82 -9.06 7.79
CA ALA A 227 -16.23 -9.09 8.18
C ALA A 227 -17.10 -8.12 7.33
N GLY A 228 -16.53 -7.02 6.85
CA GLY A 228 -17.28 -5.85 6.37
C GLY A 228 -18.11 -5.99 5.09
N ASP A 229 -17.75 -6.87 4.16
CA ASP A 229 -18.39 -6.92 2.82
C ASP A 229 -19.29 -8.16 2.62
N VAL A 230 -19.40 -9.03 3.62
CA VAL A 230 -20.46 -10.05 3.63
C VAL A 230 -21.78 -9.36 3.96
N GLU A 231 -22.49 -8.97 2.92
CA GLU A 231 -23.85 -8.47 3.05
C GLU A 231 -24.79 -9.68 3.06
N ILE A 232 -25.77 -9.68 3.98
CA ILE A 232 -26.88 -10.61 3.97
C ILE A 232 -28.16 -9.84 4.24
N ASN A 233 -29.13 -9.99 3.36
CA ASN A 233 -30.41 -9.30 3.42
C ASN A 233 -31.54 -10.29 3.17
N ALA A 234 -32.73 -9.98 3.65
CA ALA A 234 -33.93 -10.77 3.39
C ALA A 234 -35.10 -9.88 2.98
N TYR A 235 -35.80 -10.26 1.90
CA TYR A 235 -36.88 -9.48 1.32
C TYR A 235 -38.09 -10.36 0.96
N PRO A 236 -39.32 -9.97 1.37
CA PRO A 236 -39.63 -8.88 2.28
C PRO A 236 -39.25 -9.25 3.73
N ASN A 237 -38.88 -8.26 4.54
CA ASN A 237 -38.73 -8.39 5.98
C ASN A 237 -39.30 -7.14 6.65
N PRO A 238 -40.43 -7.21 7.38
CA PRO A 238 -41.18 -8.41 7.79
C PRO A 238 -41.79 -9.24 6.64
N SER A 239 -42.00 -10.53 6.88
CA SER A 239 -42.50 -11.51 5.91
C SER A 239 -43.74 -12.27 6.41
N LYS A 240 -44.59 -12.76 5.50
CA LYS A 240 -45.69 -13.69 5.78
C LYS A 240 -45.31 -15.17 5.63
N GLY A 241 -44.07 -15.52 5.99
CA GLY A 241 -43.53 -16.87 5.88
C GLY A 241 -42.91 -17.22 4.51
N TRP A 242 -42.76 -16.25 3.61
CA TRP A 242 -41.99 -16.39 2.37
C TRP A 242 -41.01 -15.21 2.24
N PHE A 243 -39.76 -15.48 1.87
CA PHE A 243 -38.78 -14.41 1.63
C PHE A 243 -37.61 -14.93 0.78
N VAL A 244 -36.93 -13.98 0.13
CA VAL A 244 -35.68 -14.19 -0.58
C VAL A 244 -34.56 -13.70 0.31
N VAL A 245 -33.56 -14.53 0.53
CA VAL A 245 -32.28 -14.16 1.13
C VAL A 245 -31.31 -13.85 0.00
N GLU A 246 -30.73 -12.66 0.04
CA GLU A 246 -29.65 -12.26 -0.86
C GLU A 246 -28.38 -12.07 -0.04
N THR A 247 -27.27 -12.64 -0.51
CA THR A 247 -25.96 -12.43 0.10
C THR A 247 -24.92 -12.06 -0.94
N LYS A 248 -24.10 -11.06 -0.62
CA LYS A 248 -22.97 -10.64 -1.43
C LYS A 248 -21.69 -11.07 -0.73
N LEU A 249 -20.88 -11.87 -1.42
CA LEU A 249 -19.64 -12.41 -0.90
C LEU A 249 -18.45 -11.74 -1.57
N PRO A 250 -17.50 -11.17 -0.80
CA PRO A 250 -16.30 -10.53 -1.33
C PRO A 250 -15.19 -11.54 -1.68
N PHE A 251 -15.32 -12.80 -1.27
CA PHE A 251 -14.38 -13.88 -1.58
C PHE A 251 -15.11 -15.23 -1.62
N ALA A 252 -14.50 -16.23 -2.24
CA ALA A 252 -15.01 -17.60 -2.23
C ALA A 252 -14.70 -18.31 -0.91
N GLY A 253 -15.65 -19.05 -0.36
CA GLY A 253 -15.49 -19.66 0.95
C GLY A 253 -16.56 -20.70 1.30
N GLN A 254 -16.26 -21.51 2.30
CA GLN A 254 -17.22 -22.42 2.92
C GLN A 254 -18.26 -21.58 3.68
N ALA A 255 -19.49 -21.54 3.18
CA ALA A 255 -20.59 -20.81 3.77
C ALA A 255 -21.58 -21.75 4.46
N ASN A 256 -22.10 -21.33 5.60
CA ASN A 256 -23.21 -21.96 6.31
C ASN A 256 -24.27 -20.90 6.61
N ILE A 257 -25.41 -20.98 5.93
CA ILE A 257 -26.51 -20.03 6.06
C ILE A 257 -27.68 -20.72 6.74
N ARG A 258 -28.12 -20.18 7.88
CA ARG A 258 -29.10 -20.81 8.76
C ARG A 258 -30.03 -19.80 9.41
N ILE A 259 -31.20 -20.27 9.83
CA ILE A 259 -32.19 -19.49 10.57
C ILE A 259 -32.28 -20.08 11.98
N SER A 260 -32.20 -19.23 13.00
CA SER A 260 -32.30 -19.59 14.40
C SER A 260 -33.43 -18.85 15.11
N ASP A 261 -34.02 -19.48 16.13
CA ASP A 261 -34.99 -18.85 17.02
C ASP A 261 -34.30 -18.01 18.12
N LEU A 262 -35.08 -17.32 18.97
CA LEU A 262 -34.56 -16.47 20.05
C LEU A 262 -33.70 -17.23 21.08
N THR A 263 -33.81 -18.56 21.14
CA THR A 263 -32.98 -19.39 22.03
C THR A 263 -31.66 -19.82 21.40
N GLY A 264 -31.42 -19.45 20.13
CA GLY A 264 -30.26 -19.85 19.34
C GLY A 264 -30.42 -21.24 18.71
N ARG A 265 -31.58 -21.89 18.84
CA ARG A 265 -31.83 -23.18 18.19
C ARG A 265 -32.04 -22.97 16.70
N VAL A 266 -31.30 -23.71 15.88
CA VAL A 266 -31.45 -23.70 14.41
C VAL A 266 -32.78 -24.33 14.02
N VAL A 267 -33.61 -23.57 13.31
CA VAL A 267 -34.94 -23.99 12.85
C VAL A 267 -35.01 -24.29 11.36
N ALA A 268 -34.10 -23.72 10.56
CA ALA A 268 -33.96 -24.02 9.12
C ALA A 268 -32.52 -23.78 8.65
N GLY A 269 -32.09 -24.49 7.60
CA GLY A 269 -30.80 -24.31 6.93
C GLY A 269 -31.02 -23.98 5.46
N LEU A 270 -30.43 -22.88 4.98
CA LEU A 270 -30.59 -22.42 3.60
C LEU A 270 -29.46 -22.91 2.70
N HIS A 271 -28.24 -23.00 3.24
CA HIS A 271 -27.06 -23.44 2.48
C HIS A 271 -25.97 -23.98 3.40
N GLN A 272 -25.27 -25.01 2.95
CA GLN A 272 -24.03 -25.50 3.57
C GLN A 272 -23.09 -25.98 2.46
N GLY A 273 -22.01 -25.24 2.21
CA GLY A 273 -21.09 -25.56 1.11
C GLY A 273 -20.26 -24.37 0.67
N VAL A 274 -19.37 -24.60 -0.30
CA VAL A 274 -18.57 -23.53 -0.88
C VAL A 274 -19.45 -22.62 -1.75
N LEU A 275 -19.34 -21.32 -1.55
CA LEU A 275 -19.89 -20.29 -2.43
C LEU A 275 -18.75 -19.52 -3.09
N ALA A 276 -18.93 -19.15 -4.36
CA ALA A 276 -18.01 -18.29 -5.09
C ALA A 276 -18.17 -16.83 -4.67
N ILE A 277 -17.21 -15.98 -5.05
CA ILE A 277 -17.37 -14.52 -4.97
C ILE A 277 -18.61 -14.06 -5.76
N GLY A 278 -19.28 -13.00 -5.28
CA GLY A 278 -20.43 -12.39 -5.95
C GLY A 278 -21.75 -12.53 -5.18
N VAL A 279 -22.86 -12.31 -5.87
CA VAL A 279 -24.21 -12.29 -5.27
C VAL A 279 -24.86 -13.67 -5.42
N HIS A 280 -25.40 -14.18 -4.30
CA HIS A 280 -26.14 -15.44 -4.23
C HIS A 280 -27.53 -15.19 -3.66
N THR A 281 -28.51 -15.95 -4.16
CA THR A 281 -29.91 -15.83 -3.73
C THR A 281 -30.46 -17.18 -3.28
N PHE A 282 -31.19 -17.18 -2.17
CA PHE A 282 -31.84 -18.35 -1.60
C PHE A 282 -33.31 -18.01 -1.35
N ILE A 283 -34.22 -18.90 -1.73
CA ILE A 283 -35.65 -18.65 -1.61
C ILE A 283 -36.20 -19.57 -0.52
N LEU A 284 -36.83 -18.97 0.48
CA LEU A 284 -37.65 -19.70 1.44
C LEU A 284 -39.13 -19.57 1.02
N ASP A 285 -39.72 -20.69 0.63
CA ASP A 285 -41.15 -20.78 0.30
C ASP A 285 -41.98 -21.07 1.57
N LYS A 286 -43.26 -20.72 1.50
CA LYS A 286 -44.28 -20.84 2.54
C LYS A 286 -44.45 -22.26 3.10
N ASN A 287 -43.92 -23.27 2.43
CA ASN A 287 -44.00 -24.66 2.85
C ASN A 287 -43.03 -25.01 3.99
N GLU A 288 -42.12 -24.11 4.37
CA GLU A 288 -41.31 -24.24 5.59
C GLU A 288 -41.98 -23.50 6.77
N GLN A 289 -42.41 -24.27 7.78
CA GLN A 289 -43.26 -23.85 8.91
C GLN A 289 -42.57 -22.92 9.93
N LEU A 290 -42.11 -21.74 9.51
CA LEU A 290 -41.79 -20.68 10.47
C LEU A 290 -43.09 -20.13 11.05
N SER A 291 -43.30 -20.33 12.34
CA SER A 291 -44.44 -19.73 13.04
C SER A 291 -44.26 -18.21 13.15
N PRO A 292 -45.34 -17.42 13.28
CA PRO A 292 -45.21 -15.99 13.55
C PRO A 292 -44.30 -15.72 14.74
N GLY A 293 -43.31 -14.86 14.57
CA GLY A 293 -42.24 -14.68 15.56
C GLY A 293 -41.01 -13.94 15.05
N ILE A 294 -40.03 -13.79 15.93
CA ILE A 294 -38.72 -13.20 15.64
C ILE A 294 -37.70 -14.32 15.49
N TYR A 295 -36.91 -14.25 14.42
CA TYR A 295 -35.83 -15.18 14.12
C TYR A 295 -34.56 -14.40 13.77
N PHE A 296 -33.43 -15.10 13.73
CA PHE A 296 -32.17 -14.57 13.23
C PHE A 296 -31.72 -15.38 12.02
N LEU A 297 -31.44 -14.69 10.92
CA LEU A 297 -30.74 -15.25 9.78
C LEU A 297 -29.26 -15.06 10.01
N ASN A 298 -28.49 -16.14 9.94
CA ASN A 298 -27.06 -16.16 10.16
C ASN A 298 -26.35 -16.67 8.91
N ILE A 299 -25.22 -16.05 8.57
CA ILE A 299 -24.23 -16.60 7.65
C ILE A 299 -22.89 -16.69 8.40
N ASP A 300 -22.31 -17.88 8.39
CA ASP A 300 -20.94 -18.13 8.83
C ASP A 300 -20.12 -18.48 7.57
N LEU A 301 -19.05 -17.75 7.31
CA LEU A 301 -18.25 -17.86 6.11
C LEU A 301 -16.77 -18.05 6.48
N THR A 302 -16.17 -19.14 6.02
CA THR A 302 -14.74 -19.38 6.16
C THR A 302 -14.08 -19.33 4.78
N PRO A 303 -13.08 -18.46 4.54
CA PRO A 303 -12.38 -18.41 3.25
C PRO A 303 -11.83 -19.78 2.83
N ALA A 304 -11.93 -20.12 1.55
CA ALA A 304 -11.48 -21.44 1.07
C ALA A 304 -9.95 -21.59 1.02
N ASN A 305 -9.21 -20.48 0.85
CA ASN A 305 -7.77 -20.47 0.55
C ASN A 305 -6.94 -19.59 1.49
N LEU A 306 -7.52 -19.08 2.59
CA LEU A 306 -6.81 -18.28 3.59
C LEU A 306 -6.94 -18.99 4.93
N ALA A 307 -5.88 -18.97 5.75
CA ALA A 307 -5.98 -19.28 7.18
C ALA A 307 -6.70 -18.14 7.92
N GLY A 308 -7.85 -17.72 7.39
CA GLY A 308 -8.63 -16.58 7.88
C GLY A 308 -9.64 -17.00 8.94
N GLU A 309 -9.93 -16.08 9.86
CA GLU A 309 -10.99 -16.25 10.83
C GLU A 309 -12.36 -16.37 10.16
N ALA A 310 -13.26 -17.14 10.77
CA ALA A 310 -14.62 -17.29 10.28
C ALA A 310 -15.40 -15.98 10.44
N VAL A 311 -16.05 -15.55 9.36
CA VAL A 311 -16.86 -14.33 9.30
C VAL A 311 -18.31 -14.68 9.58
N SER A 312 -18.85 -14.16 10.68
CA SER A 312 -20.26 -14.32 11.01
C SER A 312 -21.03 -13.01 10.80
N ARG A 313 -22.17 -13.09 10.13
CA ARG A 313 -23.15 -12.00 10.01
C ARG A 313 -24.52 -12.51 10.42
N ASN A 314 -25.30 -11.63 11.03
CA ASN A 314 -26.68 -11.92 11.36
C ASN A 314 -27.60 -10.75 11.03
N ILE A 315 -28.84 -11.06 10.68
CA ILE A 315 -29.92 -10.09 10.59
C ILE A 315 -31.17 -10.62 11.29
N LYS A 316 -31.97 -9.70 11.83
CA LYS A 316 -33.26 -10.03 12.43
C LYS A 316 -34.29 -10.28 11.33
N LEU A 317 -34.97 -11.41 11.40
CA LEU A 317 -36.13 -11.76 10.58
C LEU A 317 -37.42 -11.64 11.40
N ILE A 318 -38.47 -11.07 10.82
CA ILE A 318 -39.77 -10.95 11.45
C ILE A 318 -40.80 -11.67 10.59
N ILE A 319 -41.43 -12.71 11.16
CA ILE A 319 -42.51 -13.47 10.51
C ILE A 319 -43.85 -13.05 11.12
N THR A 320 -44.78 -12.65 10.27
CA THR A 320 -46.15 -12.24 10.62
C THR A 320 -47.17 -13.25 10.09
N GLU A 321 -48.39 -13.17 10.60
CA GLU A 321 -49.56 -13.91 10.08
C GLU A 321 -49.92 -13.56 8.61
#